data_AF-A0A949GQW3-F1
#
_entry.id   AF-A0A949GQW3-F1
#
_cell.length_a   1.000
_cell.length_b   1.000
_cell.length_c   1.000
_cell.angle_alpha   90.00
_cell.angle_beta   90.00
_cell.angle_gamma   90.00
#
_symmetry.space_group_name_H-M   'P 1'
#
loop_
_entity.id
_entity.type
_entity.pdbx_description
1 polymer ?
#
loop_
_entity_poly.entity_id
_entity_poly.type
_entity_poly.pdbx_seq_one_letter_code
_entity_poly.pdbx_strand_id
1 'polypeptide(L)'
;MRRTNSAFFVVTFVASIAYSPLALAAPTPGEILDAYKTATGGNAWNDKVTMESEFDIVAYGLTGKGHAVNDLKDGRSESDYRMGPASGANGYDGVTPWQKDLSGTVTLQQGGDAQVLSVNDAYRVSGKWWQPDRGGAAIASDGEKACGDATCEVLTITPKGGKPFDAWFDCKTHLLTKTMEKQSSQMVTTTMSDYRTVDGVVLPYKIVIDQGVGEKYLQTVTLTKVAFLGLQPDSAYAPPKVVVSDFSIVGGAPQTEIPFHLINNHIYGEAKINGKGPFIFIFDTGGRNLVTPPLAKQLGLKIEGKLPGTGAGEGVMEGGFTHVAELQVGNAVVKNQLFIVLPLDRLSAIEGTPMPAMVGYETFRRFVTRIDYGADTVTLIDPKHFDPKDAGTPIKFTFNDSNPEVMGTFEGLPAKYDIDTGARTELTLTKPFAEKNDLRAKHPKGVDAVDGWGVGGPSRGYITRG
;
A
#
# COMPACT_ATOMS: atom_id res chain seq x y z
N MET A 1 -24.20 -58.32 -79.87
CA MET A 1 -24.24 -59.07 -78.59
C MET A 1 -23.04 -58.63 -77.77
N ARG A 2 -23.24 -57.79 -76.72
CA ARG A 2 -23.01 -58.11 -75.29
C ARG A 2 -21.57 -58.62 -75.04
N ARG A 3 -20.68 -57.96 -74.30
CA ARG A 3 -20.82 -57.37 -72.94
C ARG A 3 -19.52 -56.63 -72.55
N THR A 4 -19.67 -55.46 -71.89
CA THR A 4 -18.93 -54.93 -70.69
C THR A 4 -17.40 -55.15 -70.58
N ASN A 5 -16.56 -54.15 -70.28
CA ASN A 5 -16.64 -53.25 -69.13
C ASN A 5 -15.77 -51.99 -69.28
N SER A 6 -16.23 -50.94 -68.60
CA SER A 6 -15.69 -49.58 -68.46
C SER A 6 -14.42 -49.48 -67.62
N ALA A 7 -13.55 -48.52 -67.94
CA ALA A 7 -12.82 -47.67 -66.99
C ALA A 7 -12.22 -46.45 -67.71
N PHE A 8 -12.91 -45.31 -67.65
CA PHE A 8 -12.36 -44.00 -67.98
C PHE A 8 -11.90 -43.34 -66.67
N PHE A 9 -10.60 -43.11 -66.52
CA PHE A 9 -10.09 -42.16 -65.53
C PHE A 9 -10.22 -40.75 -66.12
N VAL A 10 -11.11 -39.94 -65.53
CA VAL A 10 -11.19 -38.51 -65.78
C VAL A 10 -10.22 -37.82 -64.81
N VAL A 11 -9.22 -37.12 -65.35
CA VAL A 11 -8.37 -36.22 -64.57
C VAL A 11 -9.15 -34.91 -64.38
N THR A 12 -9.67 -34.70 -63.17
CA THR A 12 -10.31 -33.43 -62.79
C THR A 12 -9.24 -32.52 -62.18
N PHE A 13 -8.93 -31.40 -62.86
CA PHE A 13 -8.19 -30.30 -62.24
C PHE A 13 -9.08 -29.67 -61.17
N VAL A 14 -8.76 -29.90 -59.89
CA VAL A 14 -9.35 -29.14 -58.78
C VAL A 14 -8.53 -27.85 -58.65
N ALA A 15 -9.12 -26.72 -59.02
CA ALA A 15 -8.57 -25.42 -58.68
C ALA A 15 -8.72 -25.22 -57.17
N SER A 16 -7.62 -25.37 -56.45
CA SER A 16 -7.52 -25.04 -55.03
C SER A 16 -7.65 -23.52 -54.88
N ILE A 17 -8.84 -23.02 -54.56
CA ILE A 17 -9.01 -21.66 -54.05
C ILE A 17 -8.37 -21.65 -52.66
N ALA A 18 -7.16 -21.11 -52.56
CA ALA A 18 -6.54 -20.81 -51.28
C ALA A 18 -7.36 -19.71 -50.60
N TYR A 19 -8.19 -20.07 -49.62
CA TYR A 19 -8.70 -19.12 -48.65
C TYR A 19 -7.52 -18.69 -47.77
N SER A 20 -6.92 -17.55 -48.07
CA SER A 20 -6.15 -16.83 -47.05
C SER A 20 -7.16 -16.35 -46.01
N PRO A 21 -7.13 -16.83 -44.75
CA PRO A 21 -7.92 -16.21 -43.71
C PRO A 21 -7.45 -14.75 -43.63
N LEU A 22 -8.37 -13.81 -43.88
CA LEU A 22 -8.17 -12.41 -43.55
C LEU A 22 -7.89 -12.38 -42.05
N ALA A 23 -6.64 -12.10 -41.66
CA ALA A 23 -6.32 -11.80 -40.29
C ALA A 23 -7.15 -10.58 -39.90
N LEU A 24 -8.11 -10.77 -39.00
CA LEU A 24 -8.84 -9.65 -38.38
C LEU A 24 -7.78 -8.75 -37.73
N ALA A 25 -7.89 -7.44 -37.98
CA ALA A 25 -7.03 -6.48 -37.31
C ALA A 25 -7.23 -6.59 -35.80
N ALA A 26 -6.14 -6.50 -35.03
CA ALA A 26 -6.21 -6.46 -33.58
C ALA A 26 -7.10 -5.29 -33.13
N PRO A 27 -7.95 -5.47 -32.10
CA PRO A 27 -8.84 -4.43 -31.65
C PRO A 27 -8.05 -3.23 -31.12
N THR A 28 -8.55 -2.04 -31.40
CA THR A 28 -8.02 -0.80 -30.85
C THR A 28 -8.29 -0.72 -29.34
N PRO A 29 -7.50 0.06 -28.57
CA PRO A 29 -7.80 0.28 -27.16
C PRO A 29 -9.22 0.83 -26.90
N GLY A 30 -9.75 1.63 -27.81
CA GLY A 30 -11.12 2.13 -27.74
C GLY A 30 -12.15 1.01 -27.84
N GLU A 31 -11.99 0.11 -28.81
CA GLU A 31 -12.89 -1.05 -29.00
C GLU A 31 -12.87 -1.99 -27.80
N ILE A 32 -11.69 -2.23 -27.20
CA ILE A 32 -11.55 -3.06 -25.98
C ILE A 32 -12.34 -2.44 -24.82
N LEU A 33 -12.16 -1.14 -24.57
CA LEU A 33 -12.83 -0.44 -23.46
C LEU A 33 -14.33 -0.29 -23.68
N ASP A 34 -14.79 -0.11 -24.92
CA ASP A 34 -16.20 -0.06 -25.28
C ASP A 34 -16.86 -1.44 -25.14
N ALA A 35 -16.18 -2.51 -25.53
CA ALA A 35 -16.62 -3.88 -25.29
C ALA A 35 -16.72 -4.17 -23.79
N TYR A 36 -15.76 -3.72 -22.99
CA TYR A 36 -15.81 -3.84 -21.53
C TYR A 36 -16.99 -3.07 -20.91
N LYS A 37 -17.25 -1.83 -21.36
CA LYS A 37 -18.43 -1.06 -20.93
C LYS A 37 -19.72 -1.82 -21.25
N THR A 38 -19.85 -2.35 -22.46
CA THR A 38 -21.03 -3.14 -22.86
C THR A 38 -21.17 -4.40 -22.02
N ALA A 39 -20.08 -5.15 -21.81
CA ALA A 39 -20.09 -6.36 -21.00
C ALA A 39 -20.46 -6.12 -19.53
N THR A 40 -20.20 -4.92 -19.00
CA THR A 40 -20.54 -4.56 -17.62
C THR A 40 -21.88 -3.87 -17.44
N GLY A 41 -22.73 -3.80 -18.47
CA GLY A 41 -24.09 -3.24 -18.39
C GLY A 41 -24.33 -2.01 -19.27
N GLY A 42 -23.31 -1.53 -19.97
CA GLY A 42 -23.42 -0.47 -20.97
C GLY A 42 -24.01 0.82 -20.42
N ASN A 43 -25.17 1.22 -20.94
CA ASN A 43 -25.85 2.44 -20.53
C ASN A 43 -26.43 2.39 -19.10
N ALA A 44 -26.55 1.21 -18.48
CA ALA A 44 -27.03 1.09 -17.10
C ALA A 44 -26.12 1.82 -16.09
N TRP A 45 -24.84 2.05 -16.45
CA TRP A 45 -23.91 2.85 -15.65
C TRP A 45 -24.22 4.34 -15.62
N ASN A 46 -24.88 4.89 -16.64
CA ASN A 46 -25.03 6.34 -16.82
C ASN A 46 -25.81 6.99 -15.67
N ASP A 47 -26.79 6.27 -15.11
CA ASP A 47 -27.66 6.75 -14.04
C ASP A 47 -27.12 6.45 -12.63
N LYS A 48 -26.01 5.69 -12.52
CA LYS A 48 -25.39 5.40 -11.21
C LYS A 48 -24.58 6.62 -10.76
N VAL A 49 -24.76 7.01 -9.50
CA VAL A 49 -24.10 8.18 -8.89
C VAL A 49 -23.16 7.73 -7.79
N THR A 50 -23.68 7.05 -6.78
CA THR A 50 -22.87 6.53 -5.68
C THR A 50 -23.07 5.03 -5.56
N MET A 51 -21.98 4.28 -5.36
CA MET A 51 -22.02 2.86 -5.03
C MET A 51 -21.64 2.67 -3.57
N GLU A 52 -22.57 2.16 -2.78
CA GLU A 52 -22.33 1.65 -1.43
C GLU A 52 -22.14 0.14 -1.49
N SER A 53 -21.17 -0.39 -0.75
CA SER A 53 -20.86 -1.82 -0.73
C SER A 53 -20.52 -2.31 0.67
N GLU A 54 -20.95 -3.54 0.98
CA GLU A 54 -20.48 -4.30 2.14
C GLU A 54 -19.72 -5.53 1.62
N PHE A 55 -18.65 -5.90 2.31
CA PHE A 55 -17.78 -7.00 1.87
C PHE A 55 -17.17 -7.77 3.02
N ASP A 56 -16.90 -9.04 2.77
CA ASP A 56 -16.09 -9.90 3.63
C ASP A 56 -14.62 -9.82 3.20
N ILE A 57 -13.71 -9.88 4.17
CA ILE A 57 -12.27 -9.85 3.96
C ILE A 57 -11.67 -11.13 4.53
N VAL A 58 -10.79 -11.77 3.77
CA VAL A 58 -9.92 -12.85 4.25
C VAL A 58 -8.49 -12.49 3.88
N ALA A 59 -7.66 -12.23 4.88
CA ALA A 59 -6.24 -11.93 4.68
C ALA A 59 -5.45 -12.31 5.94
N TYR A 60 -4.19 -12.71 5.76
CA TYR A 60 -3.26 -12.90 6.89
C TYR A 60 -3.78 -13.87 7.97
N GLY A 61 -4.53 -14.90 7.58
CA GLY A 61 -5.16 -15.84 8.52
C GLY A 61 -6.25 -15.22 9.40
N LEU A 62 -6.73 -14.03 9.06
CA LEU A 62 -7.82 -13.32 9.71
C LEU A 62 -9.01 -13.22 8.76
N THR A 63 -10.20 -13.11 9.35
CA THR A 63 -11.43 -12.78 8.64
C THR A 63 -11.99 -11.47 9.17
N GLY A 64 -12.70 -10.76 8.29
CA GLY A 64 -13.19 -9.43 8.58
C GLY A 64 -14.37 -9.05 7.71
N LYS A 65 -14.88 -7.86 7.98
CA LYS A 65 -15.90 -7.19 7.18
C LYS A 65 -15.48 -5.75 6.93
N GLY A 66 -15.97 -5.19 5.85
CA GLY A 66 -15.81 -3.78 5.56
C GLY A 66 -17.01 -3.19 4.84
N HIS A 67 -16.98 -1.88 4.75
CA HIS A 67 -17.95 -1.05 4.08
C HIS A 67 -17.19 -0.04 3.20
N ALA A 68 -17.80 0.36 2.09
CA ALA A 68 -17.24 1.38 1.21
C ALA A 68 -18.33 2.20 0.55
N VAL A 69 -18.03 3.48 0.35
CA VAL A 69 -18.85 4.43 -0.42
C VAL A 69 -17.98 5.03 -1.52
N ASN A 70 -18.44 4.91 -2.76
CA ASN A 70 -17.71 5.37 -3.95
C ASN A 70 -18.57 6.33 -4.78
N ASP A 71 -18.06 7.52 -5.06
CA ASP A 71 -18.65 8.46 -6.01
C ASP A 71 -18.25 8.04 -7.44
N LEU A 72 -19.21 7.55 -8.21
CA LEU A 72 -19.02 7.07 -9.58
C LEU A 72 -18.95 8.23 -10.59
N LYS A 73 -19.13 9.49 -10.19
CA LYS A 73 -19.04 10.65 -11.07
C LYS A 73 -17.64 11.26 -11.07
N ASP A 74 -17.05 11.47 -9.90
CA ASP A 74 -15.75 12.13 -9.77
C ASP A 74 -14.64 11.27 -9.16
N GLY A 75 -14.99 10.12 -8.57
CA GLY A 75 -14.04 9.12 -8.08
C GLY A 75 -13.63 9.32 -6.62
N ARG A 76 -14.35 10.16 -5.86
CA ARG A 76 -14.21 10.22 -4.41
C ARG A 76 -14.58 8.87 -3.78
N SER A 77 -13.89 8.51 -2.70
CA SER A 77 -14.09 7.22 -2.07
C SER A 77 -13.83 7.26 -0.57
N GLU A 78 -14.49 6.35 0.12
CA GLU A 78 -14.23 6.00 1.51
C GLU A 78 -14.42 4.50 1.68
N SER A 79 -13.60 3.88 2.50
CA SER A 79 -13.79 2.51 2.95
C SER A 79 -13.27 2.31 4.36
N ASP A 80 -14.03 1.60 5.19
CA ASP A 80 -13.62 1.14 6.49
C ASP A 80 -13.64 -0.39 6.59
N TYR A 81 -12.85 -0.92 7.52
CA TYR A 81 -12.81 -2.36 7.77
C TYR A 81 -12.55 -2.71 9.23
N ARG A 82 -12.97 -3.92 9.58
CA ARG A 82 -12.55 -4.63 10.78
C ARG A 82 -12.17 -6.06 10.42
N MET A 83 -10.95 -6.45 10.73
CA MET A 83 -10.38 -7.76 10.41
C MET A 83 -9.57 -8.29 11.60
N GLY A 84 -10.10 -9.33 12.26
CA GLY A 84 -9.53 -9.80 13.53
C GLY A 84 -9.41 -8.68 14.56
N PRO A 85 -8.22 -8.46 15.16
CA PRO A 85 -8.00 -7.36 16.11
C PRO A 85 -7.74 -6.00 15.43
N ALA A 86 -7.54 -5.96 14.12
CA ALA A 86 -7.25 -4.75 13.36
C ALA A 86 -8.53 -4.09 12.83
N SER A 87 -8.51 -2.77 12.78
CA SER A 87 -9.51 -1.97 12.07
C SER A 87 -8.83 -0.73 11.49
N GLY A 88 -9.38 -0.21 10.41
CA GLY A 88 -8.85 0.97 9.74
C GLY A 88 -9.90 1.58 8.83
N ALA A 89 -9.54 2.69 8.21
CA ALA A 89 -10.28 3.29 7.11
C ALA A 89 -9.33 4.02 6.18
N ASN A 90 -9.73 4.25 4.95
CA ASN A 90 -9.01 5.08 4.00
C ASN A 90 -10.01 5.72 3.04
N GLY A 91 -9.60 6.82 2.41
CA GLY A 91 -10.44 7.48 1.44
C GLY A 91 -9.71 8.53 0.63
N TYR A 92 -10.44 9.09 -0.32
CA TYR A 92 -10.01 10.17 -1.19
C TYR A 92 -11.17 11.16 -1.31
N ASP A 93 -10.96 12.38 -0.81
CA ASP A 93 -11.98 13.44 -0.83
C ASP A 93 -12.07 14.18 -2.17
N GLY A 94 -11.32 13.73 -3.18
CA GLY A 94 -11.23 14.35 -4.50
C GLY A 94 -10.02 15.28 -4.63
N VAL A 95 -9.31 15.53 -3.54
CA VAL A 95 -8.09 16.36 -3.49
C VAL A 95 -6.97 15.62 -2.78
N THR A 96 -7.20 15.12 -1.57
CA THR A 96 -6.18 14.55 -0.69
C THR A 96 -6.60 13.16 -0.23
N PRO A 97 -5.75 12.13 -0.42
CA PRO A 97 -6.00 10.85 0.21
C PRO A 97 -5.74 10.90 1.70
N TRP A 98 -6.45 10.06 2.44
CA TRP A 98 -6.34 9.99 3.89
C TRP A 98 -6.47 8.55 4.37
N GLN A 99 -5.93 8.29 5.56
CA GLN A 99 -5.95 6.97 6.19
C GLN A 99 -6.20 7.11 7.69
N LYS A 100 -7.10 6.27 8.22
CA LYS A 100 -7.25 5.99 9.64
C LYS A 100 -6.49 4.71 9.98
N ASP A 101 -5.40 4.83 10.71
CA ASP A 101 -4.51 3.71 11.07
C ASP A 101 -5.04 2.84 12.22
N LEU A 102 -4.25 1.83 12.59
CA LEU A 102 -4.56 0.83 13.63
C LEU A 102 -4.77 1.42 15.02
N SER A 103 -4.23 2.62 15.28
CA SER A 103 -4.43 3.34 16.54
C SER A 103 -5.67 4.23 16.52
N GLY A 104 -6.41 4.24 15.40
CA GLY A 104 -7.59 5.05 15.16
C GLY A 104 -7.27 6.47 14.73
N THR A 105 -6.00 6.84 14.57
CA THR A 105 -5.61 8.18 14.17
C THR A 105 -5.72 8.41 12.67
N VAL A 106 -6.07 9.63 12.26
CA VAL A 106 -6.30 9.99 10.85
C VAL A 106 -5.17 10.86 10.32
N THR A 107 -4.61 10.47 9.19
CA THR A 107 -3.47 11.13 8.56
C THR A 107 -3.74 11.38 7.08
N LEU A 108 -3.39 12.58 6.63
CA LEU A 108 -3.40 12.94 5.20
C LEU A 108 -2.18 12.30 4.53
N GLN A 109 -2.42 11.56 3.46
CA GLN A 109 -1.42 10.78 2.74
C GLN A 109 -0.96 11.59 1.52
N GLN A 110 0.13 12.32 1.66
CA GLN A 110 0.63 13.27 0.64
C GLN A 110 2.08 12.98 0.23
N GLY A 111 2.75 12.08 0.95
CA GLY A 111 4.07 11.56 0.62
C GLY A 111 4.01 10.33 -0.29
N GLY A 112 5.18 9.86 -0.72
CA GLY A 112 5.30 8.69 -1.58
C GLY A 112 4.41 8.74 -2.84
N ASP A 113 3.73 7.64 -3.11
CA ASP A 113 2.87 7.43 -4.29
C ASP A 113 1.38 7.68 -4.02
N ALA A 114 0.98 8.04 -2.80
CA ALA A 114 -0.42 8.06 -2.38
C ALA A 114 -1.29 8.94 -3.29
N GLN A 115 -0.84 10.17 -3.57
CA GLN A 115 -1.58 11.12 -4.41
C GLN A 115 -1.84 10.58 -5.82
N VAL A 116 -0.81 10.03 -6.47
CA VAL A 116 -0.92 9.54 -7.86
C VAL A 116 -1.69 8.22 -7.95
N LEU A 117 -1.64 7.39 -6.90
CA LEU A 117 -2.45 6.18 -6.79
C LEU A 117 -3.92 6.50 -6.59
N SER A 118 -4.27 7.48 -5.77
CA SER A 118 -5.68 7.87 -5.62
C SER A 118 -6.27 8.48 -6.89
N VAL A 119 -5.45 9.09 -7.75
CA VAL A 119 -5.90 9.48 -9.10
C VAL A 119 -6.20 8.25 -9.96
N ASN A 120 -5.38 7.19 -9.89
CA ASN A 120 -5.66 5.92 -10.57
C ASN A 120 -6.95 5.27 -10.06
N ASP A 121 -7.14 5.22 -8.74
CA ASP A 121 -8.37 4.67 -8.14
C ASP A 121 -9.60 5.49 -8.54
N ALA A 122 -9.54 6.81 -8.41
CA ALA A 122 -10.63 7.70 -8.82
C ALA A 122 -10.97 7.52 -10.31
N TYR A 123 -9.97 7.34 -11.17
CA TYR A 123 -10.17 7.07 -12.60
C TYR A 123 -10.95 5.77 -12.86
N ARG A 124 -10.60 4.69 -12.14
CA ARG A 124 -11.26 3.38 -12.24
C ARG A 124 -12.67 3.43 -11.66
N VAL A 125 -12.82 3.98 -10.45
CA VAL A 125 -14.10 4.10 -9.72
C VAL A 125 -15.13 4.92 -10.49
N SER A 126 -14.72 6.06 -11.06
CA SER A 126 -15.62 6.92 -11.86
C SER A 126 -15.79 6.48 -13.31
N GLY A 127 -15.25 5.31 -13.69
CA GLY A 127 -15.37 4.76 -15.04
C GLY A 127 -14.84 5.69 -16.12
N LYS A 128 -13.82 6.52 -15.84
CA LYS A 128 -13.32 7.53 -16.80
C LYS A 128 -12.82 6.93 -18.12
N TRP A 129 -12.35 5.68 -18.11
CA TRP A 129 -12.01 4.93 -19.32
C TRP A 129 -13.20 4.65 -20.28
N TRP A 130 -14.44 4.90 -19.84
CA TRP A 130 -15.65 4.73 -20.63
C TRP A 130 -16.19 6.06 -21.17
N GLN A 131 -15.54 7.18 -20.83
CA GLN A 131 -15.88 8.50 -21.35
C GLN A 131 -15.31 8.66 -22.76
N PRO A 132 -15.91 9.52 -23.62
CA PRO A 132 -15.45 9.69 -24.99
C PRO A 132 -13.96 10.06 -25.14
N ASP A 133 -13.45 10.90 -24.23
CA ASP A 133 -12.04 11.31 -24.18
C ASP A 133 -11.18 10.41 -23.28
N ARG A 134 -11.77 9.33 -22.75
CA ARG A 134 -11.16 8.40 -21.79
C ARG A 134 -10.59 9.11 -20.57
N GLY A 135 -11.22 10.20 -20.12
CA GLY A 135 -10.74 11.02 -19.01
C GLY A 135 -9.36 11.66 -19.24
N GLY A 136 -8.95 11.79 -20.51
CA GLY A 136 -7.64 12.30 -20.91
C GLY A 136 -6.47 11.36 -20.62
N ALA A 137 -6.72 10.07 -20.37
CA ALA A 137 -5.66 9.09 -20.15
C ALA A 137 -4.88 8.78 -21.43
N ALA A 138 -3.57 8.54 -21.29
CA ALA A 138 -2.78 7.91 -22.34
C ALA A 138 -2.98 6.39 -22.27
N ILE A 139 -3.29 5.77 -23.40
CA ILE A 139 -3.63 4.34 -23.46
C ILE A 139 -2.86 3.70 -24.60
N ALA A 140 -2.07 2.67 -24.27
CA ALA A 140 -1.35 1.86 -25.24
C ALA A 140 -1.86 0.41 -25.17
N SER A 141 -1.97 -0.25 -26.33
CA SER A 141 -2.17 -1.69 -26.36
C SER A 141 -0.83 -2.39 -26.25
N ASP A 142 -0.82 -3.39 -25.39
CA ASP A 142 0.28 -4.32 -25.12
C ASP A 142 0.05 -5.67 -25.83
N GLY A 143 -1.02 -5.75 -26.64
CA GLY A 143 -1.45 -6.93 -27.37
C GLY A 143 -2.11 -8.00 -26.50
N GLU A 144 -2.43 -9.11 -27.15
CA GLU A 144 -2.96 -10.30 -26.50
C GLU A 144 -1.87 -11.03 -25.70
N LYS A 145 -2.20 -11.41 -24.46
CA LYS A 145 -1.34 -12.21 -23.59
C LYS A 145 -2.16 -13.32 -22.92
N ALA A 146 -1.51 -14.45 -22.64
CA ALA A 146 -2.13 -15.52 -21.87
C ALA A 146 -2.46 -15.05 -20.44
N CYS A 147 -3.64 -15.37 -19.94
CA CYS A 147 -4.12 -15.02 -18.60
C CYS A 147 -4.83 -16.22 -17.96
N GLY A 148 -4.03 -17.22 -17.56
CA GLY A 148 -4.53 -18.52 -17.11
C GLY A 148 -4.93 -19.39 -18.31
N ASP A 149 -6.13 -19.99 -18.25
CA ASP A 149 -6.70 -20.77 -19.37
C ASP A 149 -7.35 -19.89 -20.45
N ALA A 150 -7.36 -18.57 -20.25
CA ALA A 150 -7.91 -17.59 -21.17
C ALA A 150 -6.82 -16.78 -21.89
N THR A 151 -7.24 -16.03 -22.91
CA THR A 151 -6.43 -14.99 -23.56
C THR A 151 -7.02 -13.64 -23.20
N CYS A 152 -6.15 -12.67 -22.91
CA CYS A 152 -6.56 -11.33 -22.54
C CYS A 152 -5.91 -10.28 -23.45
N GLU A 153 -6.68 -9.27 -23.83
CA GLU A 153 -6.17 -8.02 -24.36
C GLU A 153 -5.59 -7.18 -23.21
N VAL A 154 -4.37 -6.68 -23.37
CA VAL A 154 -3.69 -5.91 -22.32
C VAL A 154 -3.54 -4.47 -22.74
N LEU A 155 -3.97 -3.55 -21.87
CA LEU A 155 -3.82 -2.12 -22.05
C LEU A 155 -2.95 -1.55 -20.92
N THR A 156 -1.92 -0.78 -21.26
CA THR A 156 -1.25 0.09 -20.30
C THR A 156 -1.95 1.45 -20.31
N ILE A 157 -2.55 1.81 -19.18
CA ILE A 157 -3.36 3.02 -18.99
C ILE A 157 -2.63 3.96 -18.04
N THR A 158 -2.43 5.22 -18.45
CA THR A 158 -1.87 6.29 -17.62
C THR A 158 -2.89 7.42 -17.48
N PRO A 159 -3.66 7.46 -16.37
CA PRO A 159 -4.57 8.57 -16.08
C PRO A 159 -3.84 9.91 -16.00
N LYS A 160 -4.51 10.99 -16.37
CA LYS A 160 -3.94 12.34 -16.26
C LYS A 160 -3.66 12.68 -14.79
N GLY A 161 -2.38 12.86 -14.44
CA GLY A 161 -1.94 13.11 -13.06
C GLY A 161 -1.76 11.85 -12.22
N GLY A 162 -2.05 10.68 -12.78
CA GLY A 162 -1.77 9.37 -12.19
C GLY A 162 -0.46 8.77 -12.72
N LYS A 163 -0.31 7.46 -12.54
CA LYS A 163 0.85 6.68 -13.03
C LYS A 163 0.38 5.45 -13.82
N PRO A 164 1.20 4.87 -14.71
CA PRO A 164 0.79 3.73 -15.52
C PRO A 164 0.36 2.54 -14.66
N PHE A 165 -0.71 1.87 -15.11
CA PHE A 165 -1.12 0.54 -14.68
C PHE A 165 -1.56 -0.29 -15.88
N ASP A 166 -1.40 -1.61 -15.80
CA ASP A 166 -1.89 -2.52 -16.83
C ASP A 166 -3.29 -3.01 -16.47
N ALA A 167 -4.18 -3.06 -17.46
CA ALA A 167 -5.53 -3.60 -17.36
C ALA A 167 -5.68 -4.75 -18.38
N TRP A 168 -6.12 -5.91 -17.89
CA TRP A 168 -6.21 -7.13 -18.67
C TRP A 168 -7.67 -7.49 -18.87
N PHE A 169 -8.13 -7.56 -20.11
CA PHE A 169 -9.52 -7.82 -20.47
C PHE A 169 -9.62 -9.17 -21.16
N ASP A 170 -10.45 -10.07 -20.66
CA ASP A 170 -10.67 -11.39 -21.27
C ASP A 170 -11.23 -11.24 -22.69
N CYS A 171 -10.61 -11.86 -23.70
CA CYS A 171 -10.99 -11.67 -25.10
C CYS A 171 -12.41 -12.16 -25.43
N LYS A 172 -12.99 -13.06 -24.62
CA LYS A 172 -14.29 -13.68 -24.88
C LYS A 172 -15.44 -12.97 -24.18
N THR A 173 -15.23 -12.57 -22.93
CA THR A 173 -16.23 -11.95 -22.06
C THR A 173 -16.10 -10.43 -22.01
N HIS A 174 -14.94 -9.91 -22.43
CA HIS A 174 -14.54 -8.51 -22.33
C HIS A 174 -14.47 -7.96 -20.90
N LEU A 175 -14.56 -8.82 -19.89
CA LEU A 175 -14.49 -8.44 -18.49
C LEU A 175 -13.03 -8.22 -18.07
N LEU A 176 -12.80 -7.24 -17.20
CA LEU A 176 -11.51 -6.97 -16.59
C LEU A 176 -11.12 -8.17 -15.69
N THR A 177 -10.04 -8.87 -16.01
CA THR A 177 -9.59 -10.04 -15.24
C THR A 177 -8.60 -9.65 -14.16
N LYS A 178 -7.70 -8.71 -14.46
CA LYS A 178 -6.77 -8.18 -13.47
C LYS A 178 -6.27 -6.79 -13.83
N THR A 179 -5.76 -6.10 -12.82
CA THR A 179 -4.91 -4.92 -12.97
C THR A 179 -3.56 -5.17 -12.32
N MET A 180 -2.51 -4.54 -12.87
CA MET A 180 -1.17 -4.58 -12.32
C MET A 180 -0.64 -3.16 -12.22
N GLU A 181 -0.21 -2.74 -11.04
CA GLU A 181 0.33 -1.41 -10.82
C GLU A 181 1.50 -1.45 -9.83
N LYS A 182 2.57 -0.74 -10.17
CA LYS A 182 3.70 -0.59 -9.26
C LYS A 182 3.29 0.36 -8.14
N GLN A 183 3.30 -0.08 -6.88
CA GLN A 183 3.10 0.74 -5.70
C GLN A 183 4.41 0.77 -4.90
N SER A 184 5.03 1.95 -4.81
CA SER A 184 6.40 2.07 -4.27
C SER A 184 7.36 1.13 -5.02
N SER A 185 7.99 0.18 -4.34
CA SER A 185 8.87 -0.82 -4.95
C SER A 185 8.14 -2.08 -5.44
N GLN A 186 6.91 -2.32 -4.97
CA GLN A 186 6.19 -3.57 -5.19
C GLN A 186 5.30 -3.50 -6.43
N MET A 187 5.12 -4.63 -7.11
CA MET A 187 4.09 -4.79 -8.13
C MET A 187 2.84 -5.34 -7.46
N VAL A 188 1.78 -4.55 -7.40
CA VAL A 188 0.48 -4.98 -6.87
C VAL A 188 -0.36 -5.53 -8.01
N THR A 189 -0.87 -6.75 -7.84
CA THR A 189 -1.80 -7.37 -8.78
C THR A 189 -3.17 -7.53 -8.12
N THR A 190 -4.20 -6.97 -8.74
CA THR A 190 -5.59 -7.13 -8.31
C THR A 190 -6.33 -7.94 -9.34
N THR A 191 -6.81 -9.12 -8.96
CA THR A 191 -7.56 -10.04 -9.84
C THR A 191 -9.03 -10.00 -9.50
N MET A 192 -9.89 -9.90 -10.52
CA MET A 192 -11.33 -9.79 -10.40
C MET A 192 -12.00 -11.04 -10.99
N SER A 193 -12.98 -11.58 -10.27
CA SER A 193 -13.71 -12.79 -10.66
C SER A 193 -15.11 -12.83 -10.03
N ASP A 194 -15.87 -13.89 -10.32
CA ASP A 194 -17.24 -14.07 -9.83
C ASP A 194 -18.12 -12.85 -10.18
N TYR A 195 -18.19 -12.53 -11.46
CA TYR A 195 -18.95 -11.39 -11.95
C TYR A 195 -20.46 -11.66 -11.82
N ARG A 196 -21.19 -10.72 -11.21
CA ARG A 196 -22.64 -10.84 -10.99
C ARG A 196 -23.36 -9.55 -11.34
N THR A 197 -24.59 -9.70 -11.79
CA THR A 197 -25.46 -8.56 -12.13
C THR A 197 -26.15 -8.01 -10.89
N VAL A 198 -26.05 -6.69 -10.70
CA VAL A 198 -26.78 -5.92 -9.68
C VAL A 198 -27.34 -4.67 -10.34
N ASP A 199 -28.66 -4.50 -10.28
CA ASP A 199 -29.34 -3.29 -10.76
C ASP A 199 -28.91 -2.86 -12.19
N GLY A 200 -28.80 -3.85 -13.08
CA GLY A 200 -28.47 -3.69 -14.50
C GLY A 200 -26.99 -3.60 -14.84
N VAL A 201 -26.08 -3.55 -13.86
CA VAL A 201 -24.62 -3.55 -14.08
C VAL A 201 -23.96 -4.84 -13.60
N VAL A 202 -22.81 -5.20 -14.16
CA VAL A 202 -22.06 -6.41 -13.78
C VAL A 202 -20.82 -6.01 -12.99
N LEU A 203 -20.69 -6.54 -11.77
CA LEU A 203 -19.62 -6.23 -10.82
C LEU A 203 -18.86 -7.49 -10.43
N PRO A 204 -17.53 -7.41 -10.18
CA PRO A 204 -16.78 -8.54 -9.64
C PRO A 204 -17.11 -8.73 -8.16
N TYR A 205 -17.67 -9.89 -7.80
CA TYR A 205 -17.96 -10.19 -6.39
C TYR A 205 -16.74 -10.74 -5.65
N LYS A 206 -15.70 -11.20 -6.34
CA LYS A 206 -14.47 -11.68 -5.72
C LYS A 206 -13.27 -10.94 -6.28
N ILE A 207 -12.56 -10.26 -5.38
CA ILE A 207 -11.32 -9.55 -5.66
C ILE A 207 -10.19 -10.21 -4.88
N VAL A 208 -9.10 -10.55 -5.54
CA VAL A 208 -7.89 -11.09 -4.91
C VAL A 208 -6.74 -10.12 -5.13
N ILE A 209 -6.10 -9.67 -4.05
CA ILE A 209 -5.00 -8.71 -4.08
C ILE A 209 -3.72 -9.43 -3.69
N ASP A 210 -2.74 -9.39 -4.59
CA ASP A 210 -1.36 -9.75 -4.34
C ASP A 210 -0.52 -8.47 -4.21
N GLN A 211 0.09 -8.26 -3.05
CA GLN A 211 0.97 -7.12 -2.81
C GLN A 211 2.42 -7.37 -3.26
N GLY A 212 2.69 -8.47 -3.98
CA GLY A 212 4.03 -8.84 -4.45
C GLY A 212 4.88 -9.55 -3.38
N VAL A 213 4.25 -10.01 -2.29
CA VAL A 213 4.95 -10.61 -1.13
C VAL A 213 4.74 -12.13 -1.03
N GLY A 214 4.01 -12.72 -1.98
CA GLY A 214 3.85 -14.17 -2.17
C GLY A 214 2.44 -14.70 -1.89
N GLU A 215 2.10 -15.83 -2.52
CA GLU A 215 0.73 -16.38 -2.57
C GLU A 215 0.08 -16.64 -1.20
N LYS A 216 0.87 -16.93 -0.16
CA LYS A 216 0.33 -17.15 1.19
C LYS A 216 -0.23 -15.88 1.85
N TYR A 217 0.05 -14.71 1.29
CA TYR A 217 -0.36 -13.40 1.79
C TYR A 217 -1.44 -12.74 0.92
N LEU A 218 -2.02 -13.47 -0.02
CA LEU A 218 -3.13 -12.99 -0.82
C LEU A 218 -4.28 -12.53 0.08
N GLN A 219 -4.84 -11.38 -0.26
CA GLN A 219 -6.03 -10.84 0.37
C GLN A 219 -7.22 -11.13 -0.53
N THR A 220 -8.29 -11.69 0.00
CA THR A 220 -9.54 -11.90 -0.72
C THR A 220 -10.61 -10.98 -0.15
N VAL A 221 -11.19 -10.14 -1.01
CA VAL A 221 -12.37 -9.33 -0.72
C VAL A 221 -13.55 -9.93 -1.47
N THR A 222 -14.65 -10.21 -0.76
CA THR A 222 -15.87 -10.75 -1.34
C THR A 222 -17.04 -9.81 -1.09
N LEU A 223 -17.63 -9.25 -2.15
CA LEU A 223 -18.82 -8.40 -2.02
C LEU A 223 -19.98 -9.24 -1.47
N THR A 224 -20.67 -8.70 -0.47
CA THR A 224 -21.86 -9.33 0.12
C THR A 224 -23.12 -8.55 -0.18
N LYS A 225 -23.01 -7.22 -0.33
CA LYS A 225 -24.11 -6.33 -0.67
C LYS A 225 -23.61 -5.15 -1.48
N VAL A 226 -24.43 -4.71 -2.42
CA VAL A 226 -24.21 -3.51 -3.23
C VAL A 226 -25.53 -2.75 -3.31
N ALA A 227 -25.46 -1.43 -3.15
CA ALA A 227 -26.58 -0.52 -3.37
C ALA A 227 -26.11 0.71 -4.17
N PHE A 228 -26.97 1.19 -5.06
CA PHE A 228 -26.75 2.45 -5.77
C PHE A 228 -27.57 3.55 -5.12
N LEU A 229 -26.90 4.62 -4.72
CA LEU A 229 -27.49 5.76 -4.03
C LEU A 229 -27.45 7.01 -4.93
N GLY A 230 -28.23 8.01 -4.55
CA GLY A 230 -28.07 9.37 -5.06
C GLY A 230 -26.80 10.03 -4.51
N LEU A 231 -26.59 11.29 -4.91
CA LEU A 231 -25.45 12.10 -4.48
C LEU A 231 -25.32 12.13 -2.94
N GLN A 232 -24.10 11.89 -2.46
CA GLN A 232 -23.75 12.00 -1.05
C GLN A 232 -23.09 13.35 -0.75
N PRO A 233 -23.19 13.86 0.50
CA PRO A 233 -22.46 15.07 0.90
C PRO A 233 -20.95 14.84 0.90
N ASP A 234 -20.16 15.90 0.74
CA ASP A 234 -18.69 15.84 0.77
C ASP A 234 -18.14 15.16 2.06
N SER A 235 -18.87 15.28 3.17
CA SER A 235 -18.52 14.65 4.45
C SER A 235 -18.53 13.12 4.41
N ALA A 236 -19.15 12.49 3.39
CA ALA A 236 -19.11 11.04 3.19
C ALA A 236 -17.73 10.54 2.73
N TYR A 237 -16.90 11.43 2.17
CA TYR A 237 -15.58 11.12 1.61
C TYR A 237 -14.44 11.84 2.35
N ALA A 238 -14.77 12.80 3.20
CA ALA A 238 -13.82 13.60 3.95
C ALA A 238 -13.14 12.78 5.07
N PRO A 239 -11.90 13.11 5.44
CA PRO A 239 -11.23 12.50 6.58
C PRO A 239 -12.09 12.64 7.85
N PRO A 240 -12.35 11.55 8.59
CA PRO A 240 -13.15 11.63 9.79
C PRO A 240 -12.44 12.44 10.87
N LYS A 241 -13.21 13.22 11.64
CA LYS A 241 -12.67 13.95 12.79
C LYS A 241 -12.43 12.98 13.94
N VAL A 242 -11.17 12.83 14.37
CA VAL A 242 -10.80 11.98 15.50
C VAL A 242 -10.14 12.81 16.60
N VAL A 243 -10.56 12.57 17.85
CA VAL A 243 -9.91 13.10 19.04
C VAL A 243 -9.06 11.99 19.64
N VAL A 244 -7.75 12.23 19.77
CA VAL A 244 -6.81 11.29 20.38
C VAL A 244 -6.77 11.59 21.88
N SER A 245 -7.17 10.62 22.70
CA SER A 245 -7.32 10.80 24.16
C SER A 245 -6.78 9.62 24.98
N ASP A 246 -6.08 8.70 24.34
CA ASP A 246 -5.53 7.48 24.93
C ASP A 246 -4.09 7.65 25.43
N PHE A 247 -3.61 8.89 25.53
CA PHE A 247 -2.28 9.23 26.03
C PHE A 247 -2.33 10.21 27.20
N SER A 248 -1.29 10.18 28.03
CA SER A 248 -1.12 11.10 29.16
C SER A 248 0.33 11.11 29.63
N ILE A 249 0.70 12.10 30.45
CA ILE A 249 1.93 12.08 31.24
C ILE A 249 1.52 12.00 32.71
N VAL A 250 2.13 11.10 33.48
CA VAL A 250 1.81 10.85 34.89
C VAL A 250 1.80 12.16 35.69
N GLY A 251 0.75 12.38 36.47
CA GLY A 251 0.56 13.60 37.27
C GLY A 251 0.17 14.85 36.46
N GLY A 252 -0.08 14.73 35.15
CA GLY A 252 -0.37 15.88 34.29
C GLY A 252 0.85 16.77 34.05
N ALA A 253 2.06 16.22 34.18
CA ALA A 253 3.29 16.95 33.88
C ALA A 253 3.33 17.35 32.39
N PRO A 254 3.94 18.49 32.03
CA PRO A 254 3.95 18.97 30.66
C PRO A 254 4.83 18.11 29.72
N GLN A 255 5.82 17.42 30.29
CA GLN A 255 6.75 16.59 29.54
C GLN A 255 7.37 15.49 30.43
N THR A 256 7.94 14.48 29.79
CA THR A 256 8.84 13.51 30.41
C THR A 256 10.10 13.40 29.55
N GLU A 257 11.24 13.17 30.21
CA GLU A 257 12.52 12.94 29.54
C GLU A 257 13.03 11.55 29.89
N ILE A 258 13.62 10.87 28.92
CA ILE A 258 14.30 9.60 29.10
C ILE A 258 15.70 9.67 28.48
N PRO A 259 16.72 9.04 29.10
CA PRO A 259 18.00 8.83 28.44
C PRO A 259 17.87 7.77 27.35
N PHE A 260 18.73 7.85 26.34
CA PHE A 260 18.90 6.83 25.32
C PHE A 260 20.37 6.46 25.09
N HIS A 261 20.61 5.38 24.36
CA HIS A 261 21.92 5.00 23.85
C HIS A 261 21.88 4.95 22.32
N LEU A 262 22.81 5.63 21.66
CA LEU A 262 22.97 5.54 20.21
C LEU A 262 23.85 4.33 19.88
N ILE A 263 23.27 3.29 19.31
CA ILE A 263 24.01 2.06 18.92
C ILE A 263 23.70 1.78 17.45
N ASN A 264 24.74 1.67 16.63
CA ASN A 264 24.61 1.53 15.16
C ASN A 264 23.62 2.55 14.54
N ASN A 265 23.66 3.79 15.02
CA ASN A 265 22.78 4.88 14.60
C ASN A 265 21.30 4.74 14.96
N HIS A 266 20.91 3.70 15.70
CA HIS A 266 19.57 3.59 16.27
C HIS A 266 19.51 4.15 17.69
N ILE A 267 18.38 4.76 18.04
CA ILE A 267 18.09 5.28 19.37
C ILE A 267 17.49 4.16 20.22
N TYR A 268 18.21 3.70 21.24
CA TYR A 268 17.73 2.71 22.19
C TYR A 268 17.36 3.35 23.53
N GLY A 269 16.12 3.20 23.97
CA GLY A 269 15.64 3.72 25.25
C GLY A 269 14.79 2.71 26.02
N GLU A 270 14.60 2.92 27.32
CA GLU A 270 13.82 2.04 28.16
C GLU A 270 12.32 2.38 28.16
N ALA A 271 11.48 1.35 28.07
CA ALA A 271 10.03 1.48 28.26
C ALA A 271 9.43 0.24 28.93
N LYS A 272 8.18 0.35 29.40
CA LYS A 272 7.41 -0.72 30.03
C LYS A 272 6.19 -1.07 29.20
N ILE A 273 5.82 -2.35 29.21
CA ILE A 273 4.56 -2.85 28.64
C ILE A 273 3.73 -3.47 29.76
N ASN A 274 2.49 -3.01 29.91
CA ASN A 274 1.55 -3.47 30.94
C ASN A 274 2.18 -3.52 32.34
N GLY A 275 2.94 -2.47 32.70
CA GLY A 275 3.65 -2.35 33.98
C GLY A 275 4.90 -3.24 34.14
N LYS A 276 5.22 -4.10 33.17
CA LYS A 276 6.42 -4.96 33.18
C LYS A 276 7.57 -4.31 32.42
N GLY A 277 8.81 -4.54 32.88
CA GLY A 277 10.03 -3.95 32.33
C GLY A 277 10.93 -3.34 33.43
N PRO A 278 11.86 -2.43 33.08
CA PRO A 278 12.06 -1.88 31.74
C PRO A 278 12.54 -2.92 30.72
N PHE A 279 12.13 -2.75 29.47
CA PHE A 279 12.76 -3.40 28.31
C PHE A 279 13.42 -2.33 27.46
N ILE A 280 14.40 -2.74 26.67
CA ILE A 280 15.05 -1.87 25.69
C ILE A 280 14.16 -1.80 24.43
N PHE A 281 13.91 -0.60 23.93
CA PHE A 281 13.15 -0.32 22.72
C PHE A 281 14.01 0.48 21.75
N ILE A 282 13.81 0.23 20.46
CA ILE A 282 14.24 1.18 19.42
C ILE A 282 13.18 2.25 19.27
N PHE A 283 13.60 3.51 19.16
CA PHE A 283 12.73 4.65 18.89
C PHE A 283 12.81 4.96 17.41
N ASP A 284 11.76 4.59 16.67
CA ASP A 284 11.76 4.54 15.22
C ASP A 284 10.61 5.37 14.63
N THR A 285 10.93 6.54 14.06
CA THR A 285 9.94 7.41 13.39
C THR A 285 9.44 6.86 12.06
N GLY A 286 10.16 5.92 11.43
CA GLY A 286 9.74 5.20 10.23
C GLY A 286 9.03 3.87 10.52
N GLY A 287 8.90 3.50 11.80
CA GLY A 287 8.37 2.23 12.25
C GLY A 287 7.01 2.32 12.95
N ARG A 288 6.53 1.15 13.38
CA ARG A 288 5.29 0.96 14.15
C ARG A 288 5.63 0.51 15.57
N ASN A 289 4.71 0.70 16.51
CA ASN A 289 4.80 0.04 17.81
C ASN A 289 4.86 -1.49 17.62
N LEU A 290 5.92 -2.11 18.13
CA LEU A 290 6.26 -3.49 17.82
C LEU A 290 6.83 -4.23 19.04
N VAL A 291 6.52 -5.53 19.13
CA VAL A 291 7.21 -6.47 20.03
C VAL A 291 7.67 -7.71 19.27
N THR A 292 8.70 -8.39 19.76
CA THR A 292 9.12 -9.67 19.22
C THR A 292 8.26 -10.83 19.76
N PRO A 293 8.15 -11.96 19.03
CA PRO A 293 7.45 -13.14 19.54
C PRO A 293 7.93 -13.65 20.91
N PRO A 294 9.25 -13.68 21.23
CA PRO A 294 9.73 -14.02 22.57
C PRO A 294 9.22 -13.08 23.65
N LEU A 295 9.26 -11.76 23.42
CA LEU A 295 8.76 -10.78 24.39
C LEU A 295 7.24 -10.89 24.57
N ALA A 296 6.48 -11.02 23.48
CA ALA A 296 5.03 -11.22 23.54
C ALA A 296 4.68 -12.46 24.39
N LYS A 297 5.39 -13.58 24.17
CA LYS A 297 5.23 -14.80 24.97
C LYS A 297 5.59 -14.58 26.45
N GLN A 298 6.71 -13.91 26.74
CA GLN A 298 7.13 -13.58 28.11
C GLN A 298 6.07 -12.75 28.84
N LEU A 299 5.43 -11.82 28.13
CA LEU A 299 4.41 -10.93 28.70
C LEU A 299 3.03 -11.60 28.81
N GLY A 300 2.82 -12.75 28.17
CA GLY A 300 1.52 -13.44 28.11
C GLY A 300 0.55 -12.80 27.10
N LEU A 301 1.09 -12.12 26.09
CA LEU A 301 0.30 -11.43 25.07
C LEU A 301 -0.16 -12.43 24.00
N LYS A 302 -1.44 -12.31 23.60
CA LYS A 302 -2.03 -13.14 22.53
C LYS A 302 -1.59 -12.60 21.17
N ILE A 303 -1.03 -13.46 20.32
CA ILE A 303 -0.64 -13.12 18.95
C ILE A 303 -1.74 -13.62 17.99
N GLU A 304 -2.18 -12.76 17.08
CA GLU A 304 -3.27 -13.05 16.13
C GLU A 304 -2.87 -12.69 14.70
N GLY A 305 -3.25 -13.53 13.74
CA GLY A 305 -2.94 -13.32 12.32
C GLY A 305 -1.53 -13.73 11.90
N LYS A 306 -1.24 -13.55 10.61
CA LYS A 306 -0.02 -13.93 9.89
C LYS A 306 0.35 -12.84 8.88
N LEU A 307 0.90 -11.75 9.38
CA LEU A 307 1.23 -10.57 8.57
C LEU A 307 2.57 -10.77 7.84
N PRO A 308 2.69 -10.35 6.57
CA PRO A 308 3.99 -10.14 5.96
C PRO A 308 4.62 -8.87 6.52
N GLY A 309 5.77 -9.00 7.17
CA GLY A 309 6.65 -7.89 7.51
C GLY A 309 7.70 -7.71 6.40
N THR A 310 7.74 -6.51 5.84
CA THR A 310 8.76 -6.04 4.89
C THR A 310 9.50 -4.84 5.48
N GLY A 311 10.69 -4.53 4.98
CA GLY A 311 11.48 -3.38 5.43
C GLY A 311 12.70 -3.17 4.56
N ALA A 312 13.83 -2.81 5.16
CA ALA A 312 15.08 -2.53 4.45
C ALA A 312 15.65 -3.73 3.66
N GLY A 313 15.32 -4.97 4.03
CA GLY A 313 15.80 -6.17 3.34
C GLY A 313 14.87 -6.66 2.23
N GLU A 314 15.41 -7.50 1.33
CA GLU A 314 14.68 -8.02 0.16
C GLU A 314 13.64 -9.12 0.48
N GLY A 315 13.68 -9.70 1.69
CA GLY A 315 12.81 -10.80 2.10
C GLY A 315 11.55 -10.38 2.85
N VAL A 316 10.77 -11.39 3.29
CA VAL A 316 9.55 -11.21 4.10
C VAL A 316 9.69 -11.98 5.42
N MET A 317 9.36 -11.34 6.54
CA MET A 317 9.25 -11.99 7.85
C MET A 317 7.78 -12.18 8.21
N GLU A 318 7.39 -13.36 8.68
CA GLU A 318 6.01 -13.57 9.14
C GLU A 318 5.83 -13.06 10.57
N GLY A 319 4.78 -12.26 10.75
CA GLY A 319 4.41 -11.63 12.02
C GLY A 319 2.94 -11.79 12.36
N GLY A 320 2.44 -10.97 13.28
CA GLY A 320 1.03 -10.93 13.68
C GLY A 320 0.71 -9.64 14.44
N PHE A 321 -0.46 -9.59 15.05
CA PHE A 321 -0.89 -8.49 15.91
C PHE A 321 -0.96 -8.93 17.37
N THR A 322 -0.79 -7.98 18.28
CA THR A 322 -1.11 -8.19 19.68
C THR A 322 -1.64 -6.91 20.34
N HIS A 323 -2.53 -7.04 21.32
CA HIS A 323 -3.04 -5.90 22.05
C HIS A 323 -2.21 -5.61 23.30
N VAL A 324 -1.77 -4.37 23.43
CA VAL A 324 -1.05 -3.84 24.59
C VAL A 324 -1.96 -2.87 25.32
N ALA A 325 -2.26 -3.16 26.59
CA ALA A 325 -3.13 -2.31 27.40
C ALA A 325 -2.45 -0.97 27.75
N GLU A 326 -1.15 -1.01 27.99
CA GLU A 326 -0.37 0.17 28.34
C GLU A 326 1.08 0.05 27.84
N LEU A 327 1.52 1.04 27.08
CA LEU A 327 2.93 1.34 26.82
C LEU A 327 3.31 2.54 27.69
N GLN A 328 4.38 2.42 28.46
CA GLN A 328 4.90 3.52 29.27
C GLN A 328 6.36 3.82 28.90
N VAL A 329 6.62 5.04 28.44
CA VAL A 329 7.95 5.57 28.10
C VAL A 329 8.27 6.71 29.09
N GLY A 330 9.17 6.47 30.04
CA GLY A 330 9.33 7.37 31.18
C GLY A 330 8.01 7.54 31.95
N ASN A 331 7.54 8.78 32.08
CA ASN A 331 6.22 9.09 32.66
C ASN A 331 5.10 9.23 31.61
N ALA A 332 5.41 9.12 30.32
CA ALA A 332 4.40 9.15 29.26
C ALA A 332 3.75 7.77 29.14
N VAL A 333 2.43 7.76 28.97
CA VAL A 333 1.61 6.57 28.90
C VAL A 333 0.74 6.64 27.65
N VAL A 334 0.70 5.55 26.89
CA VAL A 334 -0.23 5.34 25.78
C VAL A 334 -1.00 4.04 26.03
N LYS A 335 -2.33 4.09 25.92
CA LYS A 335 -3.23 2.99 26.32
C LYS A 335 -3.89 2.33 25.11
N ASN A 336 -4.27 1.06 25.28
CA ASN A 336 -5.10 0.30 24.34
C ASN A 336 -4.60 0.33 22.90
N GLN A 337 -3.34 -0.04 22.71
CA GLN A 337 -2.67 -0.01 21.41
C GLN A 337 -2.63 -1.41 20.79
N LEU A 338 -2.82 -1.47 19.47
CA LEU A 338 -2.49 -2.65 18.70
C LEU A 338 -1.02 -2.57 18.27
N PHE A 339 -0.24 -3.57 18.65
CA PHE A 339 1.17 -3.69 18.29
C PHE A 339 1.35 -4.71 17.17
N ILE A 340 2.35 -4.47 16.33
CA ILE A 340 2.87 -5.46 15.40
C ILE A 340 3.76 -6.45 16.17
N VAL A 341 3.70 -7.72 15.80
CA VAL A 341 4.59 -8.76 16.30
C VAL A 341 5.47 -9.25 15.16
N LEU A 342 6.77 -8.97 15.20
CA LEU A 342 7.73 -9.38 14.17
C LEU A 342 9.04 -9.90 14.78
N PRO A 343 9.71 -10.88 14.16
CA PRO A 343 10.88 -11.56 14.72
C PRO A 343 12.18 -10.74 14.56
N LEU A 344 12.20 -9.51 15.07
CA LEU A 344 13.39 -8.65 15.08
C LEU A 344 14.51 -9.16 15.98
N ASP A 345 14.20 -10.06 16.91
CA ASP A 345 15.19 -10.72 17.77
C ASP A 345 16.28 -11.43 16.94
N ARG A 346 15.95 -11.84 15.70
CA ARG A 346 16.89 -12.41 14.72
C ARG A 346 17.99 -11.45 14.28
N LEU A 347 17.79 -10.15 14.43
CA LEU A 347 18.76 -9.11 14.08
C LEU A 347 19.70 -8.77 15.24
N SER A 348 19.42 -9.23 16.46
CA SER A 348 20.21 -8.87 17.66
C SER A 348 21.70 -9.19 17.52
N ALA A 349 22.05 -10.30 16.86
CA ALA A 349 23.45 -10.69 16.63
C ALA A 349 24.18 -9.78 15.63
N ILE A 350 23.44 -9.17 14.70
CA ILE A 350 23.96 -8.22 13.72
C ILE A 350 24.09 -6.82 14.32
N GLU A 351 23.08 -6.42 15.12
CA GLU A 351 23.08 -5.13 15.79
C GLU A 351 23.95 -5.10 17.05
N GLY A 352 24.35 -6.26 17.57
CA GLY A 352 25.19 -6.36 18.78
C GLY A 352 24.45 -5.96 20.07
N THR A 353 23.13 -5.82 20.01
CA THR A 353 22.26 -5.46 21.14
C THR A 353 20.88 -6.13 20.98
N PRO A 354 20.19 -6.51 22.07
CA PRO A 354 18.84 -7.04 21.98
C PRO A 354 17.85 -6.07 21.35
N MET A 355 16.97 -6.58 20.48
CA MET A 355 15.90 -5.80 19.82
C MET A 355 14.51 -6.36 20.16
N PRO A 356 14.08 -6.36 21.43
CA PRO A 356 12.87 -7.06 21.82
C PRO A 356 11.59 -6.29 21.47
N ALA A 357 11.67 -4.98 21.21
CA ALA A 357 10.53 -4.11 20.93
C ALA A 357 10.92 -2.78 20.25
N MET A 358 9.92 -2.06 19.73
CA MET A 358 10.07 -0.72 19.13
C MET A 358 8.92 0.20 19.55
N VAL A 359 9.26 1.47 19.77
CA VAL A 359 8.33 2.60 19.88
C VAL A 359 8.28 3.25 18.51
N GLY A 360 7.08 3.28 17.91
CA GLY A 360 6.89 3.78 16.56
C GLY A 360 5.89 4.92 16.46
N TYR A 361 5.45 5.15 15.23
CA TYR A 361 4.56 6.21 14.80
C TYR A 361 3.32 6.39 15.70
N GLU A 362 2.68 5.31 16.15
CA GLU A 362 1.50 5.43 17.02
C GLU A 362 1.82 6.20 18.31
N THR A 363 3.00 5.98 18.89
CA THR A 363 3.43 6.72 20.08
C THR A 363 3.80 8.16 19.73
N PHE A 364 4.65 8.37 18.72
CA PHE A 364 5.14 9.71 18.36
C PHE A 364 4.03 10.65 17.92
N ARG A 365 2.97 10.15 17.29
CA ARG A 365 1.83 10.96 16.87
C ARG A 365 1.04 11.58 18.04
N ARG A 366 1.23 11.09 19.27
CA ARG A 366 0.54 11.58 20.48
C ARG A 366 1.31 12.68 21.21
N PHE A 367 2.60 12.85 20.92
CA PHE A 367 3.48 13.77 21.63
C PHE A 367 4.26 14.66 20.67
N VAL A 368 4.59 15.87 21.12
CA VAL A 368 5.73 16.56 20.50
C VAL A 368 6.98 15.84 21.00
N THR A 369 7.73 15.28 20.07
CA THR A 369 8.93 14.48 20.38
C THR A 369 10.18 15.30 20.09
N ARG A 370 11.00 15.51 21.12
CA ARG A 370 12.32 16.13 20.99
C ARG A 370 13.37 15.05 21.18
N ILE A 371 14.34 15.01 20.26
CA ILE A 371 15.50 14.12 20.34
C ILE A 371 16.72 15.02 20.45
N ASP A 372 17.44 14.94 21.56
CA ASP A 372 18.69 15.64 21.79
C ASP A 372 19.85 14.64 21.73
N TYR A 373 20.51 14.58 20.56
CA TYR A 373 21.68 13.71 20.35
C TYR A 373 22.93 14.18 21.10
N GLY A 374 22.99 15.43 21.56
CA GLY A 374 24.12 15.93 22.35
C GLY A 374 24.00 15.54 23.82
N ALA A 375 22.76 15.48 24.32
CA ALA A 375 22.45 15.07 25.70
C ALA A 375 22.10 13.58 25.84
N ASP A 376 21.98 12.85 24.73
CA ASP A 376 21.48 11.47 24.68
C ASP A 376 20.10 11.33 25.35
N THR A 377 19.16 12.25 25.06
CA THR A 377 17.79 12.20 25.61
C THR A 377 16.69 12.28 24.56
N VAL A 378 15.57 11.61 24.87
CA VAL A 378 14.28 11.79 24.19
C VAL A 378 13.30 12.42 25.17
N THR A 379 12.71 13.55 24.79
CA THR A 379 11.64 14.22 25.54
C THR A 379 10.31 14.02 24.83
N LEU A 380 9.32 13.49 25.54
CA LEU A 380 7.93 13.43 25.10
C LEU A 380 7.13 14.55 25.80
N ILE A 381 6.62 15.48 25.01
CA ILE A 381 5.93 16.69 25.46
C ILE A 381 4.46 16.57 25.10
N ASP A 382 3.56 16.85 26.05
CA ASP A 382 2.13 16.96 25.75
C ASP A 382 1.93 18.14 24.78
N PRO A 383 1.31 17.93 23.60
CA PRO A 383 1.13 18.98 22.60
C PRO A 383 0.43 20.24 23.13
N LYS A 384 -0.38 20.14 24.19
CA LYS A 384 -1.04 21.29 24.85
C LYS A 384 -0.07 22.23 25.56
N HIS A 385 1.13 21.75 25.87
CA HIS A 385 2.15 22.47 26.62
C HIS A 385 3.36 22.88 25.76
N PHE A 386 3.34 22.57 24.46
CA PHE A 386 4.42 22.93 23.54
C PHE A 386 4.17 24.31 22.89
N ASP A 387 5.13 25.24 23.00
CA ASP A 387 5.14 26.46 22.18
C ASP A 387 5.90 26.17 20.86
N PRO A 388 5.26 26.30 19.69
CA PRO A 388 5.94 26.12 18.40
C PRO A 388 7.21 26.96 18.20
N LYS A 389 7.38 28.06 18.94
CA LYS A 389 8.62 28.87 18.92
C LYS A 389 9.84 28.10 19.43
N ASP A 390 9.63 27.07 20.24
CA ASP A 390 10.69 26.21 20.77
C ASP A 390 11.23 25.22 19.73
N ALA A 391 10.59 25.10 18.56
CA ALA A 391 10.99 24.18 17.49
C ALA A 391 12.19 24.66 16.66
N GLY A 392 12.64 25.91 16.83
CA GLY A 392 13.69 26.50 16.00
C GLY A 392 13.20 26.75 14.57
N THR A 393 13.85 26.15 13.56
CA THR A 393 13.47 26.31 12.14
C THR A 393 12.46 25.24 11.75
N PRO A 394 11.18 25.60 11.52
CA PRO A 394 10.17 24.62 11.16
C PRO A 394 10.37 24.12 9.72
N ILE A 395 10.44 22.80 9.55
CA ILE A 395 10.42 22.14 8.24
C ILE A 395 9.05 21.48 8.09
N LYS A 396 8.31 21.88 7.05
CA LYS A 396 7.03 21.25 6.72
C LYS A 396 7.29 19.85 6.16
N PHE A 397 6.61 18.85 6.72
CA PHE A 397 6.59 17.50 6.19
C PHE A 397 5.16 17.07 5.82
N THR A 398 5.07 16.00 5.03
CA THR A 398 3.85 15.25 4.73
C THR A 398 4.02 13.81 5.17
N PHE A 399 2.96 13.01 5.25
CA PHE A 399 3.10 11.59 5.56
C PHE A 399 3.08 10.72 4.31
N ASN A 400 4.03 9.79 4.24
CA ASN A 400 4.05 8.63 3.38
C ASN A 400 3.75 7.39 4.24
N ASP A 401 2.50 6.93 4.25
CA ASP A 401 1.94 6.04 5.28
C ASP A 401 2.14 6.60 6.70
N SER A 402 3.09 6.07 7.46
CA SER A 402 3.48 6.54 8.79
C SER A 402 4.73 7.41 8.82
N ASN A 403 5.47 7.49 7.72
CA ASN A 403 6.80 8.10 7.70
C ASN A 403 6.68 9.60 7.40
N PRO A 404 7.31 10.48 8.21
CA PRO A 404 7.40 11.89 7.88
C PRO A 404 8.31 12.10 6.66
N GLU A 405 7.77 12.66 5.58
CA GLU A 405 8.48 12.95 4.33
C GLU A 405 8.68 14.46 4.17
N VAL A 406 9.91 14.90 3.93
CA VAL A 406 10.28 16.30 3.67
C VAL A 406 10.83 16.48 2.25
N MET A 407 10.70 17.70 1.74
CA MET A 407 11.37 18.11 0.50
C MET A 407 12.78 18.63 0.81
N GLY A 408 13.75 18.26 -0.02
CA GLY A 408 15.11 18.77 0.05
C GLY A 408 15.84 18.64 -1.28
N THR A 409 17.16 18.72 -1.23
CA THR A 409 18.02 18.51 -2.41
C THR A 409 19.24 17.68 -2.08
N PHE A 410 19.66 16.81 -3.00
CA PHE A 410 20.98 16.17 -3.00
C PHE A 410 21.76 16.65 -4.23
N GLU A 411 22.92 17.27 -4.04
CA GLU A 411 23.73 17.84 -5.14
C GLU A 411 22.93 18.80 -6.05
N GLY A 412 22.02 19.58 -5.46
CA GLY A 412 21.13 20.49 -6.17
C GLY A 412 19.93 19.83 -6.86
N LEU A 413 19.82 18.49 -6.81
CA LEU A 413 18.70 17.74 -7.37
C LEU A 413 17.54 17.67 -6.35
N PRO A 414 16.32 18.12 -6.70
CA PRO A 414 15.17 18.01 -5.82
C PRO A 414 14.86 16.55 -5.47
N ALA A 415 14.64 16.27 -4.19
CA ALA A 415 14.31 14.95 -3.69
C ALA A 415 13.32 15.03 -2.51
N LYS A 416 12.61 13.93 -2.32
CA LYS A 416 11.79 13.64 -1.14
C LYS A 416 12.60 12.74 -0.20
N TYR A 417 12.56 13.02 1.10
CA TYR A 417 13.27 12.26 2.12
C TYR A 417 12.32 11.85 3.23
N ASP A 418 12.30 10.55 3.53
CA ASP A 418 11.69 10.05 4.75
C ASP A 418 12.63 10.34 5.93
N ILE A 419 12.07 10.82 7.04
CA ILE A 419 12.77 11.02 8.31
C ILE A 419 12.58 9.76 9.15
N ASP A 420 13.64 8.97 9.25
CA ASP A 420 13.62 7.62 9.81
C ASP A 420 14.74 7.44 10.84
N THR A 421 14.41 7.54 12.13
CA THR A 421 15.35 7.26 13.22
C THR A 421 15.62 5.76 13.43
N GLY A 422 14.87 4.89 12.73
CA GLY A 422 15.12 3.47 12.60
C GLY A 422 16.13 3.12 11.50
N ALA A 423 16.62 4.09 10.72
CA ALA A 423 17.61 3.86 9.68
C ALA A 423 19.05 3.91 10.22
N ARG A 424 19.81 2.86 9.91
CA ARG A 424 21.24 2.75 10.25
C ARG A 424 22.12 3.77 9.52
N THR A 425 21.72 4.16 8.31
CA THR A 425 22.50 5.02 7.40
C THR A 425 22.01 6.46 7.44
N GLU A 426 22.94 7.42 7.45
CA GLU A 426 22.62 8.86 7.46
C GLU A 426 21.77 9.32 6.27
N LEU A 427 22.02 8.74 5.09
CA LEU A 427 21.30 9.06 3.87
C LEU A 427 21.27 7.84 2.93
N THR A 428 20.06 7.45 2.54
CA THR A 428 19.83 6.42 1.51
C THR A 428 19.15 7.06 0.31
N LEU A 429 19.77 6.95 -0.87
CA LEU A 429 19.16 7.36 -2.13
C LEU A 429 18.61 6.12 -2.83
N THR A 430 17.32 6.11 -3.08
CA THR A 430 16.66 4.97 -3.71
C THR A 430 17.18 4.73 -5.12
N LYS A 431 17.26 3.46 -5.54
CA LYS A 431 17.72 3.08 -6.87
C LYS A 431 17.05 3.87 -8.01
N PRO A 432 15.71 4.05 -8.03
CA PRO A 432 15.08 4.86 -9.09
C PRO A 432 15.56 6.31 -9.15
N PHE A 433 15.82 6.93 -7.99
CA PHE A 433 16.36 8.29 -7.95
C PHE A 433 17.82 8.34 -8.43
N ALA A 434 18.64 7.39 -7.99
CA ALA A 434 20.04 7.32 -8.37
C ALA A 434 20.24 7.05 -9.87
N GLU A 435 19.45 6.15 -10.45
CA GLU A 435 19.47 5.83 -11.89
C GLU A 435 18.98 7.00 -12.73
N LYS A 436 17.86 7.64 -12.35
CA LYS A 436 17.31 8.81 -13.06
C LYS A 436 18.31 9.97 -13.16
N ASN A 437 19.19 10.11 -12.17
CA ASN A 437 20.13 11.23 -12.07
C ASN A 437 21.59 10.84 -12.34
N ASP A 438 21.83 9.60 -12.77
CA ASP A 438 23.15 9.04 -13.09
C ASP A 438 24.17 9.18 -11.95
N LEU A 439 23.71 9.01 -10.70
CA LEU A 439 24.55 9.25 -9.52
C LEU A 439 25.70 8.25 -9.41
N ARG A 440 25.50 7.00 -9.84
CA ARG A 440 26.55 5.97 -9.80
C ARG A 440 27.74 6.34 -10.70
N ALA A 441 27.49 6.91 -11.88
CA ALA A 441 28.56 7.37 -12.76
C ALA A 441 29.26 8.62 -12.22
N LYS A 442 28.53 9.52 -11.56
CA LYS A 442 29.08 10.71 -10.90
C LYS A 442 29.93 10.39 -9.67
N HIS A 443 29.65 9.27 -9.02
CA HIS A 443 30.34 8.81 -7.82
C HIS A 443 31.07 7.46 -8.04
N PRO A 444 32.03 7.36 -8.99
CA PRO A 444 32.55 6.07 -9.46
C PRO A 444 33.40 5.30 -8.45
N LYS A 445 33.73 5.93 -7.31
CA LYS A 445 34.56 5.35 -6.25
C LYS A 445 33.75 4.61 -5.18
N GLY A 446 32.44 4.51 -5.33
CA GLY A 446 31.62 3.70 -4.44
C GLY A 446 31.83 2.20 -4.60
N VAL A 447 31.32 1.44 -3.65
CA VAL A 447 31.43 -0.03 -3.60
C VAL A 447 30.05 -0.64 -3.37
N ASP A 448 29.74 -1.74 -4.05
CA ASP A 448 28.55 -2.53 -3.73
C ASP A 448 28.80 -3.29 -2.43
N ALA A 449 28.00 -3.01 -1.40
CA ALA A 449 28.16 -3.60 -0.07
C ALA A 449 26.81 -3.75 0.64
N VAL A 450 26.82 -4.51 1.73
CA VAL A 450 25.70 -4.53 2.69
C VAL A 450 25.79 -3.25 3.52
N ASP A 451 24.78 -2.40 3.42
CA ASP A 451 24.72 -1.09 4.10
C ASP A 451 23.84 -1.09 5.35
N GLY A 452 23.02 -2.13 5.54
CA GLY A 452 22.21 -2.31 6.72
C GLY A 452 21.54 -3.68 6.79
N TRP A 453 20.81 -3.91 7.87
CA TRP A 453 19.92 -5.06 8.03
C TRP A 453 18.61 -4.56 8.63
N GLY A 454 17.50 -5.07 8.13
CA GLY A 454 16.18 -4.74 8.65
C GLY A 454 15.22 -5.90 8.54
N VAL A 455 13.92 -5.58 8.66
CA VAL A 455 12.87 -6.54 8.33
C VAL A 455 13.07 -7.00 6.88
N GLY A 456 13.11 -8.31 6.68
CA GLY A 456 13.40 -8.91 5.38
C GLY A 456 14.87 -9.28 5.12
N GLY A 457 15.82 -8.90 5.98
CA GLY A 457 17.23 -9.30 5.87
C GLY A 457 18.19 -8.16 5.51
N PRO A 458 19.33 -8.46 4.85
CA PRO A 458 20.33 -7.44 4.53
C PRO A 458 19.82 -6.47 3.47
N SER A 459 20.07 -5.18 3.68
CA SER A 459 20.02 -4.14 2.65
C SER A 459 21.35 -4.10 1.91
N ARG A 460 21.29 -3.88 0.59
CA ARG A 460 22.47 -3.79 -0.27
C ARG A 460 22.41 -2.50 -1.06
N GLY A 461 23.52 -1.78 -1.07
CA GLY A 461 23.63 -0.49 -1.73
C GLY A 461 24.98 -0.29 -2.39
N TYR A 462 25.02 0.69 -3.30
CA TYR A 462 26.26 1.24 -3.81
C TYR A 462 26.71 2.36 -2.85
N ILE A 463 27.63 2.04 -1.95
CA ILE A 463 28.05 2.91 -0.86
C ILE A 463 29.13 3.85 -1.35
N THR A 464 28.93 5.15 -1.13
CA THR A 464 29.90 6.20 -1.42
C THR A 464 30.29 6.91 -0.12
N ARG A 465 31.47 7.54 -0.09
CA ARG A 465 31.83 8.47 0.99
C ARG A 465 31.70 9.89 0.43
N GLY A 466 30.90 10.71 1.10
CA GLY A 466 30.81 12.15 0.86
C GLY A 466 32.05 12.90 1.32
#